data_AF-A0A3C2BT01-F1
#
_entry.id   AF-A0A3C2BT01-F1
#
_cell.length_a   1.000
_cell.length_b   1.000
_cell.length_c   1.000
_cell.angle_alpha   90.00
_cell.angle_beta   90.00
_cell.angle_gamma   90.00
#
_symmetry.space_group_name_H-M   'P 1'
#
loop_
_entity.id
_entity.type
_entity.pdbx_description
1 polymer ?
#
loop_
_entity_poly.entity_id
_entity_poly.type
_entity_poly.pdbx_seq_one_letter_code
_entity_poly.pdbx_strand_id
1 'polypeptide(L)'
;MEVWPGTAYPLGATFDGTGTNFALFSEHAEKVELCLFDDDGGEARFRLDEVDGYVWHGYIPQVQPGQKYGYRVHGPYDPDSGNRFNPNKLLLDPYAKAVHGQMDWDPALFSYNLGEPDSVNNDDSAPHMMMGVVINPFFDWDGDHNLRVPYHKSVIYEAHVKGLTM
;
A
#
# COMPACT_ATOMS: atom_id res chain seq x y z
N MET A 1 16.65 -11.17 4.51
CA MET A 1 15.29 -11.74 4.41
C MET A 1 15.17 -12.36 3.03
N GLU A 2 14.65 -13.57 2.93
CA GLU A 2 14.41 -14.26 1.66
C GLU A 2 12.93 -14.11 1.29
N VAL A 3 12.64 -13.84 0.02
CA VAL A 3 11.27 -13.76 -0.51
C VAL A 3 10.88 -15.14 -1.02
N TRP A 4 9.81 -15.69 -0.49
CA TRP A 4 9.20 -16.92 -0.95
C TRP A 4 8.12 -16.62 -1.99
N PRO A 5 7.68 -17.62 -2.79
CA PRO A 5 6.73 -17.39 -3.88
C PRO A 5 5.44 -16.70 -3.44
N GLY A 6 4.88 -17.09 -2.28
CA GLY A 6 3.62 -16.53 -1.80
C GLY A 6 2.41 -16.93 -2.64
N THR A 7 1.35 -16.13 -2.56
CA THR A 7 0.10 -16.33 -3.32
C THR A 7 -0.42 -15.02 -3.89
N ALA A 8 -0.97 -15.07 -5.11
CA ALA A 8 -1.58 -13.92 -5.78
C ALA A 8 -2.86 -13.38 -5.09
N TYR A 9 -3.47 -14.17 -4.19
CA TYR A 9 -4.64 -13.76 -3.44
C TYR A 9 -4.51 -14.10 -1.95
N PRO A 10 -5.15 -13.31 -1.07
CA PRO A 10 -5.86 -12.06 -1.35
C PRO A 10 -4.91 -10.90 -1.69
N LEU A 11 -5.43 -9.84 -2.33
CA LEU A 11 -4.66 -8.63 -2.65
C LEU A 11 -4.28 -7.84 -1.38
N GLY A 12 -3.14 -7.16 -1.45
CA GLY A 12 -2.53 -6.40 -0.36
C GLY A 12 -1.68 -7.26 0.59
N ALA A 13 -1.32 -6.68 1.73
CA ALA A 13 -0.61 -7.38 2.79
C ALA A 13 -1.55 -8.23 3.67
N THR A 14 -1.24 -9.52 3.80
CA THR A 14 -2.01 -10.47 4.61
C THR A 14 -1.07 -11.29 5.50
N PHE A 15 -1.20 -11.05 6.80
CA PHE A 15 -0.49 -11.79 7.84
C PHE A 15 -1.20 -13.12 8.15
N ASP A 16 -0.43 -14.21 8.23
CA ASP A 16 -0.95 -15.58 8.45
C ASP A 16 -0.61 -16.17 9.84
N GLY A 17 0.08 -15.42 10.70
CA GLY A 17 0.57 -15.88 12.00
C GLY A 17 2.08 -16.14 12.03
N THR A 18 2.71 -16.38 10.89
CA THR A 18 4.16 -16.71 10.78
C THR A 18 4.93 -15.73 9.90
N GLY A 19 4.25 -15.09 8.96
CA GLY A 19 4.81 -14.10 8.05
C GLY A 19 3.70 -13.37 7.30
N THR A 20 4.09 -12.58 6.31
CA THR A 20 3.15 -11.76 5.55
C THR A 20 3.27 -12.05 4.07
N ASN A 21 2.13 -12.38 3.46
CA ASN A 21 1.98 -12.44 2.02
C ASN A 21 1.67 -11.04 1.47
N PHE A 22 2.34 -10.66 0.39
CA PHE A 22 2.15 -9.41 -0.31
C PHE A 22 1.69 -9.70 -1.73
N ALA A 23 0.62 -9.04 -2.19
CA ALA A 23 0.11 -9.19 -3.55
C ALA A 23 -0.34 -7.83 -4.11
N LEU A 24 0.25 -7.42 -5.24
CA LEU A 24 -0.01 -6.15 -5.90
C LEU A 24 -0.36 -6.38 -7.37
N PHE A 25 -1.53 -5.89 -7.80
CA PHE A 25 -1.89 -5.90 -9.21
C PHE A 25 -1.15 -4.79 -9.98
N SER A 26 -0.48 -5.15 -11.08
CA SER A 26 0.04 -4.19 -12.05
C SER A 26 0.30 -4.87 -13.41
N GLU A 27 -0.50 -4.51 -14.42
CA GLU A 27 -0.43 -5.08 -15.78
C GLU A 27 0.80 -4.60 -16.57
N HIS A 28 1.18 -3.33 -16.42
CA HIS A 28 2.25 -2.72 -17.21
C HIS A 28 3.58 -2.56 -16.47
N ALA A 29 3.70 -3.12 -15.25
CA ALA A 29 4.97 -3.10 -14.53
C ALA A 29 5.99 -4.05 -15.18
N GLU A 30 7.24 -3.65 -15.17
CA GLU A 30 8.37 -4.49 -15.57
C GLU A 30 9.08 -5.10 -14.35
N LYS A 31 8.99 -4.44 -13.19
CA LYS A 31 9.50 -4.92 -11.91
C LYS A 31 8.75 -4.25 -10.76
N VAL A 32 8.42 -5.03 -9.73
CA VAL A 32 7.87 -4.54 -8.47
C VAL A 32 8.86 -4.81 -7.34
N GLU A 33 9.18 -3.77 -6.58
CA GLU A 33 9.96 -3.86 -5.36
C GLU A 33 9.05 -3.54 -4.17
N LEU A 34 8.95 -4.47 -3.24
CA LEU A 34 8.40 -4.27 -1.91
C LEU A 34 9.45 -3.59 -1.04
N CYS A 35 9.09 -2.47 -0.43
CA CYS A 35 9.96 -1.69 0.45
C CYS A 35 9.47 -1.86 1.88
N LEU A 36 10.29 -2.44 2.76
CA LEU A 36 10.03 -2.54 4.19
C LEU A 36 10.83 -1.45 4.91
N PHE A 37 10.19 -0.79 5.87
CA PHE A 37 10.80 0.29 6.65
C PHE A 37 10.99 -0.13 8.11
N ASP A 38 12.18 0.07 8.65
CA ASP A 38 12.43 -0.07 10.09
C ASP A 38 12.02 1.20 10.87
N ASP A 39 12.16 1.15 12.19
CA ASP A 39 11.79 2.26 13.08
C ASP A 39 12.75 3.45 12.98
N ASP A 40 13.97 3.25 12.51
CA ASP A 40 14.97 4.29 12.29
C ASP A 40 14.81 4.96 10.90
N GLY A 41 13.85 4.48 10.09
CA GLY A 41 13.57 4.98 8.74
C GLY A 41 14.40 4.33 7.64
N GLY A 42 15.15 3.27 7.96
CA GLY A 42 15.90 2.47 6.99
C GLY A 42 14.98 1.72 6.04
N GLU A 43 15.27 1.81 4.74
CA GLU A 43 14.52 1.13 3.69
C GLU A 43 15.24 -0.15 3.23
N ALA A 44 14.56 -1.30 3.35
CA ALA A 44 14.98 -2.56 2.75
C ALA A 44 14.07 -2.91 1.56
N ARG A 45 14.67 -3.12 0.38
CA ARG A 45 13.93 -3.41 -0.86
C ARG A 45 14.03 -4.89 -1.22
N PHE A 46 12.89 -5.48 -1.55
CA PHE A 46 12.72 -6.88 -1.92
C PHE A 46 12.00 -6.95 -3.25
N ARG A 47 12.59 -7.61 -4.24
CA ARG A 47 11.93 -7.82 -5.53
C ARG A 47 10.83 -8.87 -5.37
N LEU A 48 9.67 -8.61 -5.95
CA LEU A 48 8.63 -9.62 -6.16
C LEU A 48 8.87 -10.25 -7.54
N ASP A 49 9.28 -11.52 -7.55
CA ASP A 49 9.62 -12.24 -8.78
C ASP A 49 8.43 -13.04 -9.34
N GLU A 50 7.50 -13.46 -8.49
CA GLU A 50 6.34 -14.23 -8.91
C GLU A 50 5.21 -13.34 -9.43
N VAL A 51 4.63 -13.73 -10.56
CA VAL A 51 3.54 -13.00 -11.21
C VAL A 51 2.50 -13.97 -11.77
N ASP A 52 1.28 -13.91 -11.23
CA ASP A 52 0.12 -14.68 -11.71
C ASP A 52 -1.00 -13.72 -12.12
N GLY A 53 -1.40 -13.74 -13.40
CA GLY A 53 -2.51 -12.92 -13.88
C GLY A 53 -2.32 -11.41 -13.62
N TYR A 54 -1.10 -10.91 -13.83
CA TYR A 54 -0.68 -9.53 -13.55
C TYR A 54 -0.64 -9.13 -12.07
N VAL A 55 -0.78 -10.10 -11.17
CA VAL A 55 -0.58 -9.89 -9.73
C VAL A 55 0.83 -10.30 -9.38
N TRP A 56 1.62 -9.33 -8.95
CA TRP A 56 2.97 -9.50 -8.42
C TRP A 56 2.87 -9.90 -6.96
N HIS A 57 3.47 -11.02 -6.58
CA HIS A 57 3.32 -11.53 -5.23
C HIS A 57 4.62 -12.10 -4.67
N GLY A 58 4.62 -12.23 -3.35
CA GLY A 58 5.72 -12.78 -2.59
C GLY A 58 5.38 -12.86 -1.11
N TYR A 59 6.00 -13.81 -0.44
CA TYR A 59 5.81 -14.05 0.97
C TYR A 59 7.12 -13.81 1.71
N ILE A 60 7.07 -13.00 2.77
CA ILE A 60 8.24 -12.75 3.61
C ILE A 60 7.98 -13.35 5.00
N PRO A 61 8.70 -14.44 5.35
CA PRO A 61 8.65 -15.00 6.70
C PRO A 61 9.05 -13.95 7.74
N GLN A 62 8.49 -14.05 8.94
CA GLN A 62 8.82 -13.19 10.10
C GLN A 62 8.40 -11.73 9.98
N VAL A 63 7.83 -11.28 8.86
CA VAL A 63 7.16 -9.98 8.82
C VAL A 63 5.87 -10.06 9.63
N GLN A 64 5.83 -9.29 10.72
CA GLN A 64 4.75 -9.26 11.68
C GLN A 64 3.84 -8.04 11.50
N PRO A 65 2.62 -8.05 12.08
CA PRO A 65 1.78 -6.87 12.18
C PRO A 65 2.53 -5.69 12.82
N GLY A 66 2.30 -4.49 12.29
CA GLY A 66 3.03 -3.26 12.63
C GLY A 66 4.14 -2.91 11.65
N GLN A 67 4.60 -3.86 10.82
CA GLN A 67 5.59 -3.59 9.79
C GLN A 67 5.09 -2.53 8.80
N LYS A 68 5.87 -1.47 8.63
CA LYS A 68 5.64 -0.42 7.63
C LYS A 68 6.18 -0.86 6.28
N TYR A 69 5.42 -0.61 5.22
CA TYR A 69 5.81 -0.98 3.87
C TYR A 69 5.27 -0.03 2.80
N GLY A 70 5.84 -0.13 1.60
CA GLY A 70 5.35 0.50 0.38
C GLY A 70 5.88 -0.24 -0.85
N TYR A 71 5.60 0.29 -2.04
CA TYR A 71 6.06 -0.31 -3.29
C TYR A 71 6.82 0.70 -4.15
N ARG A 72 7.84 0.22 -4.86
CA ARG A 72 8.46 0.93 -5.98
C ARG A 72 8.22 0.11 -7.24
N VAL A 73 7.53 0.71 -8.19
CA VAL A 73 7.10 0.02 -9.41
C VAL A 73 7.84 0.61 -10.60
N HIS A 74 8.51 -0.27 -11.34
CA HIS A 74 9.30 0.05 -12.51
C HIS A 74 8.49 -0.30 -13.76
N GLY A 75 8.71 0.47 -14.83
CA GLY A 75 8.06 0.31 -16.11
C GLY A 75 8.34 1.51 -17.01
N PRO A 76 7.68 1.61 -18.16
CA PRO A 76 7.87 2.72 -19.09
C PRO A 76 7.43 4.06 -18.49
N TYR A 77 8.25 5.10 -18.69
CA TYR A 77 7.82 6.48 -18.51
C TYR A 77 7.61 7.11 -19.89
N ASP A 78 6.36 7.08 -20.34
CA ASP A 78 5.90 7.66 -21.60
C ASP A 78 4.55 8.37 -21.34
N PRO A 79 4.60 9.66 -20.92
CA PRO A 79 3.40 10.44 -20.61
C PRO A 79 2.39 10.53 -21.76
N ASP A 80 2.85 10.48 -23.01
CA ASP A 80 1.99 10.58 -24.20
C ASP A 80 1.11 9.34 -24.38
N SER A 81 1.61 8.15 -24.02
CA SER A 81 0.81 6.92 -23.96
C SER A 81 0.13 6.69 -22.59
N GLY A 82 0.31 7.61 -21.63
CA GLY A 82 -0.25 7.54 -20.29
C GLY A 82 0.58 6.73 -19.29
N ASN A 83 1.71 6.15 -19.72
CA ASN A 83 2.60 5.38 -18.86
C ASN A 83 3.47 6.32 -18.01
N ARG A 84 3.34 6.24 -16.68
CA ARG A 84 4.02 7.17 -15.74
C ARG A 84 4.78 6.44 -14.63
N PHE A 85 5.36 5.28 -14.94
CA PHE A 85 6.13 4.52 -13.96
C PHE A 85 7.37 5.29 -13.52
N ASN A 86 7.51 5.50 -12.22
CA ASN A 86 8.68 6.17 -11.65
C ASN A 86 9.04 5.51 -10.31
N PRO A 87 10.10 4.66 -10.28
CA PRO A 87 10.46 3.91 -9.08
C PRO A 87 11.05 4.78 -7.96
N ASN A 88 11.39 6.05 -8.24
CA ASN A 88 11.80 7.00 -7.21
C ASN A 88 10.63 7.41 -6.31
N LYS A 89 9.40 7.19 -6.76
CA LYS A 89 8.19 7.48 -5.99
C LYS A 89 7.79 6.24 -5.21
N LEU A 90 7.79 6.35 -3.88
CA LEU A 90 7.22 5.34 -3.00
C LEU A 90 5.70 5.36 -3.16
N LEU A 91 5.13 4.20 -3.50
CA LEU A 91 3.70 4.02 -3.69
C LEU A 91 3.08 3.36 -2.47
N LEU A 92 1.92 3.87 -2.07
CA LEU A 92 1.08 3.22 -1.08
C LEU A 92 0.36 2.03 -1.72
N ASP A 93 0.30 0.92 -1.00
CA ASP A 93 -0.48 -0.24 -1.42
C ASP A 93 -1.98 0.15 -1.53
N PRO A 94 -2.61 0.00 -2.72
CA PRO A 94 -4.04 0.30 -2.89
C PRO A 94 -4.95 -0.58 -2.02
N TYR A 95 -4.44 -1.70 -1.50
CA TYR A 95 -5.13 -2.62 -0.60
C TYR A 95 -4.67 -2.51 0.86
N ALA A 96 -3.92 -1.45 1.21
CA ALA A 96 -3.50 -1.20 2.59
C ALA A 96 -4.71 -1.08 3.52
N LYS A 97 -4.71 -1.88 4.59
CA LYS A 97 -5.78 -1.89 5.60
C LYS A 97 -5.54 -0.87 6.73
N ALA A 98 -4.32 -0.36 6.82
CA ALA A 98 -3.92 0.72 7.70
C ALA A 98 -2.77 1.51 7.06
N VAL A 99 -2.67 2.79 7.41
CA VAL A 99 -1.64 3.71 6.91
C VAL A 99 -0.93 4.40 8.06
N HIS A 100 0.35 4.68 7.89
CA HIS A 100 1.19 5.41 8.83
C HIS A 100 1.76 6.67 8.18
N GLY A 101 1.79 7.76 8.96
CA GLY A 101 2.29 9.06 8.50
C GLY A 101 1.23 9.92 7.80
N GLN A 102 1.67 11.07 7.32
CA GLN A 102 0.90 12.00 6.52
C GLN A 102 1.79 12.55 5.41
N MET A 103 1.19 12.93 4.29
CA MET A 103 1.89 13.64 3.23
C MET A 103 2.15 15.09 3.65
N ASP A 104 3.32 15.62 3.33
CA ASP A 104 3.70 17.01 3.62
C ASP A 104 3.75 17.90 2.36
N TRP A 105 3.28 17.39 1.22
CA TRP A 105 3.18 18.09 -0.07
C TRP A 105 4.53 18.52 -0.69
N ASP A 106 5.62 17.84 -0.36
CA ASP A 106 6.91 18.08 -0.99
C ASP A 106 6.88 17.83 -2.52
N PRO A 107 7.56 18.65 -3.35
CA PRO A 107 7.68 18.42 -4.81
C PRO A 107 8.18 17.02 -5.19
N ALA A 108 8.94 16.34 -4.34
CA ALA A 108 9.39 14.97 -4.54
C ALA A 108 8.24 13.96 -4.69
N LEU A 109 7.02 14.28 -4.23
CA LEU A 109 5.83 13.44 -4.40
C LEU A 109 5.32 13.38 -5.85
N PHE A 110 5.80 14.27 -6.73
CA PHE A 110 5.37 14.32 -8.13
C PHE A 110 6.34 13.57 -9.03
N SER A 111 5.83 12.92 -10.08
CA SER A 111 6.62 12.15 -11.05
C SER A 111 7.34 13.03 -12.09
N TYR A 112 7.09 14.34 -12.07
CA TYR A 112 7.65 15.37 -12.94
C TYR A 112 8.00 16.61 -12.11
N ASN A 113 8.88 17.47 -12.61
CA ASN A 113 9.23 18.73 -11.93
C ASN A 113 8.10 19.74 -12.08
N LEU A 114 7.71 20.40 -11.00
CA LEU A 114 6.63 21.40 -11.03
C LEU A 114 6.99 22.54 -12.00
N GLY A 115 6.09 22.81 -12.96
CA GLY A 115 6.30 23.78 -14.03
C GLY A 115 6.91 23.20 -15.31
N GLU A 116 7.39 21.95 -15.28
CA GLU A 116 7.99 21.25 -16.42
C GLU A 116 7.30 19.88 -16.61
N PRO A 117 6.11 19.83 -17.22
CA PRO A 117 5.28 18.61 -17.27
C PRO A 117 5.90 17.45 -18.06
N ASP A 118 6.83 17.75 -18.96
CA ASP A 118 7.54 16.77 -19.80
C ASP A 118 8.83 16.25 -19.14
N SER A 119 9.17 16.75 -17.95
CA SER A 119 10.35 16.32 -17.20
C SER A 119 10.07 15.08 -16.34
N VAL A 120 11.14 14.41 -15.91
CA VAL A 120 11.06 13.32 -14.92
C VAL A 120 11.69 13.81 -13.63
N ASN A 121 10.92 13.76 -12.55
CA ASN A 121 11.45 14.02 -11.21
C ASN A 121 12.02 12.73 -10.62
N ASN A 122 13.32 12.71 -10.33
CA ASN A 122 14.03 11.55 -9.77
C ASN A 122 14.25 11.62 -8.26
N ASP A 123 13.71 12.63 -7.57
CA ASP A 123 13.81 12.76 -6.13
C ASP A 123 13.06 11.63 -5.43
N ASP A 124 13.61 11.14 -4.32
CA ASP A 124 12.98 10.09 -3.54
C ASP A 124 11.82 10.63 -2.71
N SER A 125 10.63 10.05 -2.91
CA SER A 125 9.42 10.50 -2.20
C SER A 125 9.20 9.80 -0.86
N ALA A 126 10.00 8.79 -0.51
CA ALA A 126 9.81 8.00 0.70
C ALA A 126 9.70 8.82 2.01
N PRO A 127 10.52 9.88 2.23
CA PRO A 127 10.42 10.70 3.46
C PRO A 127 9.11 11.50 3.58
N HIS A 128 8.42 11.70 2.47
CA HIS A 128 7.27 12.61 2.32
C HIS A 128 5.94 11.88 2.12
N MET A 129 5.97 10.55 2.00
CA MET A 129 4.83 9.72 1.63
C MET A 129 4.30 8.93 2.83
N MET A 130 3.01 8.59 2.81
CA MET A 130 2.44 7.64 3.77
C MET A 130 2.86 6.20 3.45
N MET A 131 3.02 5.38 4.48
CA MET A 131 3.36 3.97 4.35
C MET A 131 2.15 3.10 4.69
N GLY A 132 2.02 1.96 4.03
CA GLY A 132 1.10 0.91 4.44
C GLY A 132 1.59 0.26 5.74
N VAL A 133 0.66 -0.27 6.54
CA VAL A 133 0.99 -1.02 7.76
C VAL A 133 0.37 -2.40 7.67
N VAL A 134 1.17 -3.44 7.87
CA VAL A 134 0.66 -4.80 8.02
C VAL A 134 -0.19 -4.87 9.28
N ILE A 135 -1.45 -5.31 9.17
CA ILE A 135 -2.35 -5.43 10.32
C ILE A 135 -2.54 -6.88 10.74
N ASN A 136 -2.89 -7.08 12.00
CA ASN A 136 -3.51 -8.32 12.44
C ASN A 136 -5.01 -8.23 12.15
N PRO A 137 -5.59 -9.10 11.30
CA PRO A 137 -7.02 -9.07 11.01
C PRO A 137 -7.87 -9.61 12.18
N PHE A 138 -7.27 -10.27 13.17
CA PHE A 138 -8.01 -10.86 14.27
C PHE A 138 -8.51 -9.78 15.25
N PHE A 139 -9.82 -9.77 15.47
CA PHE A 139 -10.49 -8.97 16.49
C PHE A 139 -11.64 -9.77 17.09
N ASP A 140 -11.75 -9.77 18.42
CA ASP A 140 -12.85 -10.44 19.12
C ASP A 140 -14.08 -9.53 19.14
N TRP A 141 -15.09 -9.91 18.36
CA TRP A 141 -16.36 -9.18 18.25
C TRP A 141 -17.37 -9.57 19.36
N ASP A 142 -17.00 -10.49 20.26
CA ASP A 142 -17.83 -11.04 21.33
C ASP A 142 -19.17 -11.59 20.79
N GLY A 143 -20.24 -10.80 20.83
CA GLY A 143 -21.58 -11.16 20.35
C GLY A 143 -22.19 -10.23 19.30
N ASP A 144 -21.37 -9.34 18.70
CA ASP A 144 -21.88 -8.41 17.70
C ASP A 144 -22.47 -9.14 16.48
N HIS A 145 -23.61 -8.66 16.01
CA HIS A 145 -24.29 -9.21 14.85
C HIS A 145 -25.07 -8.14 14.11
N ASN A 146 -25.16 -8.31 12.80
CA ASN A 146 -25.88 -7.37 11.96
C ASN A 146 -27.38 -7.36 12.31
N LEU A 147 -27.88 -6.23 12.81
CA LEU A 147 -29.27 -6.02 13.23
C LEU A 147 -30.29 -6.15 12.08
N ARG A 148 -29.85 -5.96 10.82
CA ARG A 148 -30.70 -6.05 9.61
C ARG A 148 -32.04 -5.29 9.73
N VAL A 149 -32.02 -4.09 10.29
CA VAL A 149 -33.23 -3.26 10.49
C VAL A 149 -33.90 -3.01 9.13
N PRO A 150 -35.19 -3.39 8.94
CA PRO A 150 -35.90 -3.15 7.70
C PRO A 150 -35.95 -1.66 7.35
N TYR A 151 -35.76 -1.33 6.07
CA TYR A 151 -35.63 0.07 5.63
C TYR A 151 -36.79 0.97 6.06
N HIS A 152 -38.03 0.46 6.05
CA HIS A 152 -39.22 1.20 6.49
C HIS A 152 -39.28 1.47 8.01
N LYS A 153 -38.39 0.85 8.79
CA LYS A 153 -38.21 1.08 10.24
C LYS A 153 -36.93 1.86 10.55
N SER A 154 -36.11 2.17 9.54
CA SER A 154 -34.84 2.85 9.71
C SER A 154 -35.03 4.35 9.93
N VAL A 155 -34.28 4.91 10.87
CA VAL A 155 -34.07 6.37 11.02
C VAL A 155 -32.56 6.59 10.98
N ILE A 156 -32.08 7.40 10.04
CA ILE A 156 -30.65 7.64 9.82
C ILE A 156 -30.23 8.89 10.60
N TYR A 157 -29.13 8.79 11.34
CA TYR A 157 -28.49 9.92 12.02
C TYR A 157 -27.12 10.18 11.39
N GLU A 158 -27.03 11.24 10.59
CA GLU A 158 -25.76 11.68 9.98
C GLU A 158 -24.92 12.45 11.00
N ALA A 159 -23.66 12.06 11.19
CA ALA A 159 -22.77 12.70 12.15
C ALA A 159 -21.31 12.69 11.67
N HIS A 160 -20.58 13.76 12.01
CA HIS A 160 -19.13 13.81 11.84
C HIS A 160 -18.46 13.27 13.11
N VAL A 161 -17.69 12.18 13.00
CA VAL A 161 -17.05 11.49 14.14
C VAL A 161 -16.39 12.47 15.12
N LYS A 162 -15.55 13.37 14.60
CA LYS A 162 -14.87 14.40 15.42
C LYS A 162 -15.84 15.43 16.02
N GLY A 163 -16.83 15.92 15.27
CA GLY A 163 -17.69 17.02 15.68
C GLY A 163 -18.84 16.59 16.59
N LEU A 164 -19.15 15.29 16.62
CA LEU A 164 -20.18 14.72 17.46
C LEU A 164 -19.79 14.69 18.95
N THR A 165 -18.48 14.58 19.24
CA THR A 165 -17.97 14.32 20.59
C THR A 165 -16.88 15.30 21.06
N MET A 166 -16.58 16.35 20.29
CA MET A 166 -15.66 17.43 20.72
C MET A 166 -16.38 18.59 21.36
#